data_AF-A0A9W6WA11-F1
#
_entry.id   AF-A0A9W6WA11-F1
#
_cell.length_a   1.000
_cell.length_b   1.000
_cell.length_c   1.000
_cell.angle_alpha   90.00
_cell.angle_beta   90.00
_cell.angle_gamma   90.00
#
_symmetry.space_group_name_H-M   'P 1'
#
loop_
_entity.id
_entity.type
_entity.pdbx_description
1 polymer ?
#
loop_
_entity_poly.entity_id
_entity_poly.type
_entity_poly.pdbx_seq_one_letter_code
_entity_poly.pdbx_strand_id
1 'polypeptide(L)'
;MAIRHRRPPRLGRSTRRTLIGVALLALLVPLTVVALRIVLHHARDCTGELTLEIAAAPAIVPALRDIAAELPRGVLRVHSDCVRVSITEAPSAAVARTLAASRGRDLDVGSVPVGMAAMPHVWIPESRAWTLRVEDASDAAGPILAPYQPSAAYDPVGLSVANAATPIALDAWNPADLSVGAVDPRADAASLAALAAFGNAGVDKGVGTFAALDTALASADAVPMSALELAAHNRAHPERPRVLVETRPAITGFDYPYAMRADLSARLSRAAEKFLTALSGAEGLACLAEMGLQPPDEYRPVLTRGAVVGVLGGA
;
A
#
# COMPACT_ATOMS: atom_id res chain seq x y z
N MET A 1 -20.61 47.33 -82.10
CA MET A 1 -20.71 46.71 -80.77
C MET A 1 -19.30 46.31 -80.34
N ALA A 2 -18.65 47.07 -79.45
CA ALA A 2 -17.24 46.88 -79.10
C ALA A 2 -17.12 46.08 -77.79
N ILE A 3 -16.67 44.83 -77.88
CA ILE A 3 -16.42 43.97 -76.72
C ILE A 3 -14.99 44.24 -76.21
N ARG A 4 -14.88 44.99 -75.11
CA ARG A 4 -13.62 45.19 -74.39
C ARG A 4 -13.30 43.94 -73.57
N HIS A 5 -12.33 43.14 -74.04
CA HIS A 5 -11.70 42.12 -73.22
C HIS A 5 -10.80 42.77 -72.14
N ARG A 6 -11.20 42.67 -70.87
CA ARG A 6 -10.33 42.99 -69.73
C ARG A 6 -9.29 41.88 -69.58
N ARG A 7 -8.00 42.22 -69.67
CA ARG A 7 -6.90 41.30 -69.36
C ARG A 7 -6.75 41.15 -67.84
N PRO A 8 -6.51 39.93 -67.33
CA PRO A 8 -6.27 39.72 -65.91
C PRO A 8 -4.91 40.30 -65.48
N PRO A 9 -4.80 40.81 -64.23
CA PRO A 9 -3.56 41.38 -63.72
C PRO A 9 -2.49 40.29 -63.58
N ARG A 10 -1.30 40.56 -64.11
CA ARG A 10 -0.12 39.71 -63.96
C ARG A 10 0.46 39.93 -62.55
N LEU A 11 0.40 38.89 -61.70
CA LEU A 11 1.13 38.91 -60.43
C LEU A 11 2.64 39.03 -60.67
N GLY A 12 3.26 40.01 -60.00
CA GLY A 12 4.69 40.30 -60.09
C GLY A 12 5.57 39.16 -59.56
N ARG A 13 6.73 38.99 -60.19
CA ARG A 13 7.76 37.96 -59.87
C ARG A 13 8.22 37.94 -58.40
N SER A 14 8.04 39.05 -57.68
CA SER A 14 8.37 39.22 -56.25
C SER A 14 7.42 38.43 -55.34
N THR A 15 6.12 38.50 -55.58
CA THR A 15 5.08 37.83 -54.76
C THR A 15 5.10 36.32 -54.90
N ARG A 16 5.66 35.79 -56.00
CA ARG A 16 5.80 34.35 -56.22
C ARG A 16 6.87 33.73 -55.32
N ARG A 17 7.92 34.47 -54.96
CA ARG A 17 9.00 33.97 -54.08
C ARG A 17 8.55 33.93 -52.61
N THR A 18 7.77 34.91 -52.17
CA THR A 18 7.20 34.92 -50.81
C THR A 18 6.15 33.83 -50.62
N LEU A 19 5.30 33.58 -51.62
CA LEU A 19 4.31 32.50 -51.57
C LEU A 19 4.97 31.10 -51.52
N ILE A 20 6.06 30.87 -52.25
CA ILE A 20 6.81 29.60 -52.20
C ILE A 20 7.46 29.40 -50.82
N GLY A 21 8.05 30.46 -50.24
CA GLY A 21 8.66 30.38 -48.91
C GLY A 21 7.64 30.05 -47.81
N VAL A 22 6.46 30.67 -47.85
CA VAL A 22 5.38 30.40 -46.88
C VAL A 22 4.83 28.98 -47.03
N ALA A 23 4.65 28.50 -48.27
CA ALA A 23 4.19 27.13 -48.53
C ALA A 23 5.17 26.06 -48.03
N LEU A 24 6.49 26.29 -48.17
CA LEU A 24 7.54 25.40 -47.67
C LEU A 24 7.57 25.37 -46.14
N LEU A 25 7.42 26.53 -45.49
CA LEU A 25 7.37 26.62 -44.04
C LEU A 25 6.11 25.92 -43.47
N ALA A 26 4.96 26.09 -44.13
CA ALA A 26 3.71 25.45 -43.76
C ALA A 26 3.76 23.90 -43.86
N LEU A 27 4.66 23.36 -44.69
CA LEU A 27 4.87 21.90 -44.80
C LEU A 27 5.90 21.37 -43.79
N LEU A 28 6.96 22.15 -43.51
CA LEU A 28 8.04 21.77 -42.61
C LEU A 28 7.60 21.71 -41.14
N VAL A 29 6.77 22.65 -40.69
CA VAL A 29 6.27 22.71 -39.32
C VAL A 29 5.47 21.47 -38.90
N PRO A 30 4.45 20.98 -39.64
CA PRO A 30 3.74 19.76 -39.25
C PRO A 30 4.65 18.53 -39.32
N LEU A 31 5.60 18.46 -40.26
CA LEU A 31 6.57 17.37 -40.35
C LEU A 31 7.50 17.32 -39.13
N THR A 32 8.01 18.46 -38.67
CA THR A 32 8.83 18.51 -37.45
C THR A 32 8.01 18.21 -36.21
N VAL A 33 6.76 18.66 -36.12
CA VAL A 33 5.85 18.30 -35.02
C VAL A 33 5.56 16.79 -34.99
N VAL A 34 5.33 16.17 -36.15
CA VAL A 34 5.10 14.72 -36.25
C VAL A 34 6.37 13.93 -35.91
N ALA A 35 7.53 14.31 -36.44
CA ALA A 35 8.80 13.69 -36.11
C ALA A 35 9.12 13.83 -34.61
N LEU A 36 8.89 15.00 -34.03
CA LEU A 36 9.05 15.24 -32.60
C LEU A 36 8.07 14.40 -31.79
N ARG A 37 6.81 14.27 -32.21
CA ARG A 37 5.84 13.37 -31.56
C ARG A 37 6.26 11.91 -31.63
N ILE A 38 6.75 11.43 -32.76
CA ILE A 38 7.21 10.04 -32.93
C ILE A 38 8.43 9.77 -32.04
N VAL A 39 9.41 10.68 -32.01
CA VAL A 39 10.58 10.55 -31.13
C VAL A 39 10.18 10.62 -29.65
N LEU A 40 9.25 11.50 -29.29
CA LEU A 40 8.68 11.57 -27.94
C LEU A 40 7.82 10.34 -27.59
N HIS A 41 7.27 9.64 -28.58
CA HIS A 41 6.54 8.39 -28.40
C HIS A 41 7.51 7.23 -28.19
N HIS A 42 8.56 7.11 -29.01
CA HIS A 42 9.62 6.12 -28.83
C HIS A 42 10.42 6.31 -27.55
N ALA A 43 10.55 7.55 -27.05
CA ALA A 43 11.10 7.80 -25.72
C ALA A 43 10.25 7.19 -24.58
N ARG A 44 8.96 6.88 -24.84
CA ARG A 44 8.03 6.23 -23.91
C ARG A 44 7.88 4.72 -24.14
N ASP A 45 8.43 4.19 -25.22
CA ASP A 45 8.34 2.77 -25.54
C ASP A 45 9.44 2.01 -24.79
N CYS A 46 9.04 1.05 -23.96
CA CYS A 46 9.96 0.17 -23.25
C CYS A 46 10.40 -0.97 -24.17
N THR A 47 11.70 -1.29 -24.18
CA THR A 47 12.24 -2.38 -25.00
C THR A 47 12.21 -3.73 -24.29
N GLY A 48 12.00 -3.70 -22.98
CA GLY A 48 11.84 -4.87 -22.13
C GLY A 48 10.83 -4.65 -21.01
N GLU A 49 10.53 -5.72 -20.30
CA GLU A 49 9.61 -5.73 -19.17
C GLU A 49 10.30 -6.34 -17.94
N LEU A 50 10.16 -5.69 -16.80
CA LEU A 50 10.65 -6.15 -15.51
C LEU A 50 9.49 -6.26 -14.54
N THR A 51 9.21 -7.45 -14.02
CA THR A 51 8.11 -7.63 -13.06
C THR A 51 8.60 -7.49 -11.62
N LEU A 52 7.99 -6.57 -10.87
CA LEU A 52 8.21 -6.36 -9.45
C LEU A 52 7.07 -7.03 -8.66
N GLU A 53 7.31 -8.25 -8.20
CA GLU A 53 6.44 -8.96 -7.24
C GLU A 53 6.47 -8.34 -5.84
N ILE A 54 5.31 -7.95 -5.34
CA ILE A 54 5.08 -7.40 -4.00
C ILE A 54 4.05 -8.26 -3.29
N ALA A 55 4.36 -8.73 -2.09
CA ALA A 55 3.37 -9.31 -1.18
C ALA A 55 3.02 -8.28 -0.11
N ALA A 56 1.74 -8.07 0.16
CA ALA A 56 1.31 -7.12 1.19
C ALA A 56 0.21 -7.70 2.07
N ALA A 57 0.15 -7.20 3.30
CA ALA A 57 -0.94 -7.50 4.23
C ALA A 57 -2.30 -7.13 3.59
N PRO A 58 -3.34 -7.97 3.74
CA PRO A 58 -4.62 -7.77 3.05
C PRO A 58 -5.21 -6.38 3.15
N ALA A 59 -5.12 -5.75 4.32
CA ALA A 59 -5.70 -4.44 4.58
C ALA A 59 -5.17 -3.36 3.63
N ILE A 60 -3.87 -3.30 3.34
CA ILE A 60 -3.25 -2.23 2.53
C ILE A 60 -3.29 -2.51 1.02
N VAL A 61 -3.58 -3.74 0.59
CA VAL A 61 -3.54 -4.15 -0.82
C VAL A 61 -4.41 -3.29 -1.76
N PRO A 62 -5.66 -2.92 -1.41
CA PRO A 62 -6.48 -2.06 -2.26
C PRO A 62 -5.78 -0.72 -2.57
N ALA A 63 -5.24 -0.05 -1.55
CA ALA A 63 -4.53 1.21 -1.71
C ALA A 63 -3.30 1.07 -2.62
N LEU A 64 -2.52 0.00 -2.44
CA LEU A 64 -1.35 -0.26 -3.30
C LEU A 64 -1.74 -0.50 -4.76
N ARG A 65 -2.87 -1.16 -5.01
CA ARG A 65 -3.38 -1.42 -6.37
C ARG A 65 -3.86 -0.14 -7.04
N ASP A 66 -4.55 0.73 -6.30
CA ASP A 66 -5.02 2.02 -6.81
C ASP A 66 -3.82 2.89 -7.19
N ILE A 67 -2.82 3.02 -6.31
CA ILE A 67 -1.56 3.70 -6.61
C ILE A 67 -0.88 3.09 -7.84
N ALA A 68 -0.75 1.76 -7.91
CA ALA A 68 -0.13 1.10 -9.04
C ALA A 68 -0.88 1.31 -10.37
N ALA A 69 -2.21 1.45 -10.33
CA ALA A 69 -3.05 1.70 -11.50
C ALA A 69 -2.98 3.16 -11.98
N GLU A 70 -2.79 4.11 -11.06
CA GLU A 70 -2.67 5.53 -11.37
C GLU A 70 -1.30 5.93 -11.91
N LEU A 71 -0.26 5.14 -11.65
CA LEU A 71 1.09 5.45 -12.10
C LEU A 71 1.15 5.54 -13.65
N PRO A 72 1.54 6.70 -14.20
CA PRO A 72 1.61 6.86 -15.64
C PRO A 72 2.55 5.84 -16.27
N ARG A 73 2.18 5.33 -17.45
CA ARG A 73 3.04 4.39 -18.20
C ARG A 73 4.43 5.00 -18.40
N GLY A 74 5.45 4.26 -17.95
CA GLY A 74 6.84 4.67 -18.05
C GLY A 74 7.37 5.50 -16.86
N VAL A 75 6.58 5.75 -15.80
CA VAL A 75 7.09 6.35 -14.57
C VAL A 75 7.99 5.37 -13.80
N LEU A 76 7.53 4.13 -13.65
CA LEU A 76 8.35 3.05 -13.13
C LEU A 76 9.18 2.44 -14.27
N ARG A 77 10.34 3.06 -14.53
CA ARG A 77 11.33 2.57 -15.48
C ARG A 77 12.67 2.36 -14.83
N VAL A 78 13.31 1.26 -15.20
CA VAL A 78 14.71 0.98 -14.85
C VAL A 78 15.46 0.72 -16.14
N HIS A 79 16.32 1.67 -16.53
CA HIS A 79 16.97 1.67 -17.85
C HIS A 79 15.93 1.70 -18.99
N SER A 80 15.95 0.69 -19.86
CA SER A 80 15.03 0.55 -20.99
C SER A 80 13.79 -0.31 -20.66
N ASP A 81 13.72 -0.88 -19.46
CA ASP A 81 12.66 -1.79 -19.04
C ASP A 81 11.51 -1.03 -18.35
N CYS A 82 10.27 -1.36 -18.73
CA CYS A 82 9.08 -0.96 -17.99
C CYS A 82 8.88 -1.89 -16.80
N VAL A 83 8.67 -1.32 -15.63
CA VAL A 83 8.36 -2.12 -14.44
C VAL A 83 6.87 -2.41 -14.41
N ARG A 84 6.48 -3.68 -14.44
CA ARG A 84 5.13 -4.13 -14.11
C ARG A 84 5.10 -4.49 -12.63
N VAL A 85 4.29 -3.80 -11.85
CA VAL A 85 4.10 -4.12 -10.43
C VAL A 85 3.01 -5.18 -10.31
N SER A 86 3.31 -6.26 -9.60
CA SER A 86 2.38 -7.35 -9.32
C SER A 86 2.18 -7.42 -7.81
N ILE A 87 0.97 -7.12 -7.34
CA ILE A 87 0.64 -7.02 -5.91
C ILE A 87 -0.23 -8.21 -5.53
N THR A 88 0.34 -9.08 -4.70
CA THR A 88 -0.33 -10.25 -4.13
C THR A 88 -0.72 -9.96 -2.69
N GLU A 89 -1.98 -10.24 -2.38
CA GLU A 89 -2.48 -10.27 -1.01
C GLU A 89 -2.00 -11.54 -0.32
N ALA A 90 -1.32 -11.39 0.82
CA ALA A 90 -0.84 -12.53 1.59
C ALA A 90 -0.83 -12.20 3.09
N PRO A 91 -1.32 -13.09 3.98
CA PRO A 91 -1.16 -12.92 5.42
C PRO A 91 0.32 -12.81 5.79
N SER A 92 0.69 -11.80 6.58
CA SER A 92 2.09 -11.56 6.97
C SER A 92 2.72 -12.74 7.67
N ALA A 93 1.96 -13.48 8.47
CA ALA A 93 2.38 -14.75 9.07
C ALA A 93 2.83 -15.79 8.03
N ALA A 94 2.10 -15.92 6.91
CA ALA A 94 2.45 -16.86 5.84
C ALA A 94 3.70 -16.43 5.08
N VAL A 95 3.84 -15.12 4.82
CA VAL A 95 5.05 -14.55 4.20
C VAL A 95 6.26 -14.73 5.11
N ALA A 96 6.12 -14.40 6.39
CA ALA A 96 7.16 -14.52 7.41
C ALA A 96 7.67 -15.97 7.52
N ARG A 97 6.78 -16.96 7.60
CA ARG A 97 7.20 -18.37 7.62
C ARG A 97 7.86 -18.80 6.31
N THR A 98 7.36 -18.32 5.17
CA THR A 98 8.00 -18.63 3.87
C THR A 98 9.43 -18.07 3.80
N LEU A 99 9.63 -16.83 4.26
CA LEU A 99 10.95 -16.19 4.36
C LEU A 99 11.89 -16.96 5.30
N ALA A 100 11.43 -17.33 6.50
CA ALA A 100 12.19 -18.15 7.43
C ALA A 100 12.57 -19.52 6.84
N ALA A 101 11.61 -20.21 6.20
CA ALA A 101 11.81 -21.50 5.55
C ALA A 101 12.85 -21.46 4.43
N SER A 102 12.93 -20.34 3.69
CA SER A 102 13.96 -20.13 2.66
C SER A 102 15.39 -20.13 3.22
N ARG A 103 15.55 -19.95 4.53
CA ARG A 103 16.82 -20.05 5.26
C ARG A 103 16.93 -21.31 6.12
N GLY A 104 16.07 -22.30 5.87
CA GLY A 104 16.08 -23.57 6.60
C GLY A 104 15.58 -23.46 8.04
N ARG A 105 14.75 -22.45 8.33
CA ARG A 105 14.18 -22.19 9.65
C ARG A 105 12.67 -22.36 9.63
N ASP A 106 12.11 -22.75 10.76
CA ASP A 106 10.66 -22.76 10.94
C ASP A 106 10.27 -21.63 11.89
N LEU A 107 9.34 -20.79 11.46
CA LEU A 107 8.80 -19.72 12.27
C LEU A 107 7.43 -20.17 12.78
N ASP A 108 7.28 -20.30 14.10
CA ASP A 108 5.99 -20.65 14.70
C ASP A 108 4.98 -19.51 14.50
N VAL A 109 4.11 -19.70 13.52
CA VAL A 109 2.99 -18.81 13.19
C VAL A 109 1.64 -19.49 13.44
N GLY A 110 1.62 -20.45 14.37
CA GLY A 110 0.45 -21.26 14.65
C GLY A 110 -0.01 -22.07 13.44
N SER A 111 -1.33 -22.14 13.25
CA SER A 111 -1.97 -22.98 12.21
C SER A 111 -2.03 -22.32 10.84
N VAL A 112 -1.35 -21.19 10.61
CA VAL A 112 -1.36 -20.52 9.30
C VAL A 112 -0.77 -21.49 8.27
N PRO A 113 -1.41 -21.71 7.10
CA PRO A 113 -0.90 -22.60 6.06
C PRO A 113 0.31 -22.01 5.31
N VAL A 114 1.18 -22.88 4.79
CA VAL A 114 2.40 -22.48 4.06
C VAL A 114 1.96 -22.40 2.62
N GLY A 115 2.08 -21.22 1.99
CA GLY A 115 1.25 -20.99 0.81
C GLY A 115 1.81 -20.10 -0.26
N MET A 116 2.97 -19.47 -0.10
CA MET A 116 3.51 -18.69 -1.22
C MET A 116 4.29 -19.60 -2.17
N ALA A 117 3.79 -19.71 -3.40
CA ALA A 117 4.43 -20.45 -4.48
C ALA A 117 5.77 -19.82 -4.91
N ALA A 118 5.92 -18.51 -4.72
CA ALA A 118 7.13 -17.78 -5.03
C ALA A 118 7.43 -16.73 -3.95
N MET A 119 8.71 -16.44 -3.74
CA MET A 119 9.15 -15.41 -2.81
C MET A 119 8.97 -14.01 -3.45
N PRO A 120 8.26 -13.07 -2.82
CA PRO A 120 8.09 -11.72 -3.33
C PRO A 120 9.43 -10.98 -3.32
N HIS A 121 9.59 -9.96 -4.14
CA HIS A 121 10.76 -9.07 -4.08
C HIS A 121 10.65 -8.08 -2.93
N VAL A 122 9.43 -7.60 -2.69
CA VAL A 122 9.07 -6.65 -1.63
C VAL A 122 7.95 -7.26 -0.79
N TRP A 123 8.04 -7.10 0.52
CA TRP A 123 7.02 -7.48 1.47
C TRP A 123 6.59 -6.27 2.28
N ILE A 124 5.30 -6.00 2.34
CA ILE A 124 4.71 -4.93 3.15
C ILE A 124 3.77 -5.57 4.19
N PRO A 125 4.30 -6.08 5.32
CA PRO A 125 3.46 -6.58 6.39
C PRO A 125 2.76 -5.44 7.11
N GLU A 126 1.74 -5.73 7.92
CA GLU A 126 1.06 -4.72 8.75
C GLU A 126 1.96 -4.18 9.89
N SER A 127 2.95 -4.94 10.33
CA SER A 127 3.83 -4.54 11.44
C SER A 127 5.28 -4.96 11.25
N ARG A 128 6.21 -4.06 11.65
CA ARG A 128 7.65 -4.34 11.78
C ARG A 128 7.99 -5.45 12.77
N ALA A 129 7.07 -5.82 13.66
CA ALA A 129 7.22 -7.02 14.48
C ALA A 129 7.49 -8.27 13.61
N TRP A 130 6.85 -8.38 12.44
CA TRP A 130 7.06 -9.51 11.54
C TRP A 130 8.45 -9.55 10.93
N THR A 131 8.95 -8.40 10.47
CA THR A 131 10.31 -8.32 9.90
C THR A 131 11.36 -8.64 10.96
N LEU A 132 11.15 -8.18 12.20
CA LEU A 132 12.04 -8.48 13.32
C LEU A 132 12.06 -9.98 13.64
N ARG A 133 10.90 -10.65 13.65
CA ARG A 133 10.81 -12.10 13.87
C ARG A 133 11.51 -12.92 12.78
N VAL A 134 11.42 -12.48 11.52
CA VAL A 134 12.11 -13.14 10.40
C VAL A 134 13.63 -13.00 10.53
N GLU A 135 14.12 -11.81 10.90
CA GLU A 135 15.56 -11.57 11.08
C GLU A 135 16.11 -12.27 12.33
N ASP A 136 15.36 -12.29 13.44
CA ASP A 136 15.73 -13.00 14.68
C ASP A 136 15.82 -14.52 14.49
N ALA A 137 15.05 -15.07 13.56
CA ALA A 137 15.19 -16.47 13.17
C ALA A 137 16.49 -16.76 12.36
N SER A 138 17.27 -15.75 11.97
CA SER A 138 18.34 -15.86 10.97
C SER A 138 19.78 -15.76 11.54
N ASP A 139 20.27 -16.83 12.17
CA ASP A 139 21.56 -16.77 12.89
C ASP A 139 22.88 -16.93 12.08
N ALA A 140 22.89 -17.11 10.74
CA ALA A 140 24.17 -17.48 10.07
C ALA A 140 24.41 -17.08 8.60
N ALA A 141 23.42 -16.57 7.84
CA ALA A 141 23.54 -16.43 6.37
C ALA A 141 23.48 -14.98 5.86
N GLY A 142 23.62 -13.99 6.75
CA GLY A 142 23.36 -12.59 6.42
C GLY A 142 21.86 -12.27 6.35
N PRO A 143 21.51 -10.99 6.20
CA PRO A 143 20.13 -10.53 6.33
C PRO A 143 19.20 -11.17 5.27
N ILE A 144 17.95 -11.43 5.63
CA ILE A 144 16.91 -11.85 4.67
C ILE A 144 16.37 -10.64 3.93
N LEU A 145 16.18 -9.56 4.68
CA LEU A 145 15.63 -8.29 4.24
C LEU A 145 16.73 -7.23 4.23
N ALA A 146 16.72 -6.33 3.25
CA ALA A 146 17.65 -5.23 3.22
C ALA A 146 17.50 -4.35 4.47
N PRO A 147 18.60 -3.81 5.02
CA PRO A 147 18.57 -3.04 6.26
C PRO A 147 17.82 -1.71 6.07
N TYR A 148 17.19 -1.22 7.14
CA TYR A 148 16.49 0.06 7.23
C TYR A 148 15.37 0.22 6.18
N GLN A 149 14.14 -0.05 6.60
CA GLN A 149 12.98 0.00 5.73
C GLN A 149 12.00 1.03 6.27
N PRO A 150 11.73 2.13 5.53
CA PRO A 150 10.73 3.09 5.95
C PRO A 150 9.36 2.42 5.96
N SER A 151 8.51 2.92 6.84
CA SER A 151 7.09 2.61 6.83
C SER A 151 6.44 3.18 5.57
N ALA A 152 5.57 2.42 4.93
CA ALA A 152 4.78 2.88 3.78
C ALA A 152 3.57 3.71 4.23
N ALA A 153 2.98 3.34 5.36
CA ALA A 153 1.79 3.95 5.92
C ALA A 153 1.69 3.61 7.41
N TYR A 154 0.77 4.27 8.11
CA TYR A 154 0.40 3.95 9.48
C TYR A 154 -1.13 3.77 9.61
N ASP A 155 -1.55 2.86 10.47
CA ASP A 155 -2.96 2.57 10.77
C ASP A 155 -3.13 2.33 12.27
N PRO A 156 -3.97 3.12 12.97
CA PRO A 156 -4.19 2.93 14.39
C PRO A 156 -4.85 1.59 14.68
N VAL A 157 -4.41 0.96 15.78
CA VAL A 157 -4.99 -0.29 16.30
C VAL A 157 -5.66 0.01 17.63
N GLY A 158 -6.84 -0.55 17.83
CA GLY A 158 -7.63 -0.41 19.05
C GLY A 158 -8.48 -1.64 19.31
N LEU A 159 -9.42 -1.52 20.24
CA LEU A 159 -10.43 -2.55 20.46
C LEU A 159 -11.67 -2.25 19.62
N SER A 160 -12.11 -3.21 18.82
CA SER A 160 -13.39 -3.12 18.11
C SER A 160 -14.50 -3.57 19.03
N VAL A 161 -15.50 -2.71 19.28
CA VAL A 161 -16.67 -3.03 20.11
C VAL A 161 -17.96 -2.88 19.31
N ALA A 162 -19.01 -3.63 19.65
CA ALA A 162 -20.31 -3.47 19.00
C ALA A 162 -20.84 -2.04 19.20
N ASN A 163 -21.31 -1.39 18.13
CA ASN A 163 -21.78 0.01 18.18
C ASN A 163 -23.03 0.20 19.08
N ALA A 164 -23.76 -0.88 19.37
CA ALA A 164 -24.89 -0.87 20.31
C ALA A 164 -24.46 -0.79 21.79
N ALA A 165 -23.17 -0.96 22.09
CA ALA A 165 -22.63 -0.69 23.42
C ALA A 165 -22.58 0.83 23.64
N THR A 166 -23.32 1.32 24.63
CA THR A 166 -23.21 2.66 25.25
C THR A 166 -21.76 3.16 25.23
N PRO A 167 -21.47 4.46 25.02
CA PRO A 167 -20.10 4.95 24.97
C PRO A 167 -19.34 4.47 26.21
N ILE A 168 -18.49 3.47 26.01
CA ILE A 168 -17.57 2.99 27.03
C ILE A 168 -16.74 4.22 27.35
N ALA A 169 -16.93 4.79 28.54
CA ALA A 169 -16.11 5.88 29.01
C ALA A 169 -14.70 5.31 29.24
N LEU A 170 -13.84 5.44 28.23
CA LEU A 170 -12.50 4.85 28.16
C LEU A 170 -11.56 5.29 29.27
N ASP A 171 -11.92 6.37 29.97
CA ASP A 171 -11.21 6.84 31.14
C ASP A 171 -11.38 5.91 32.36
N ALA A 172 -12.35 4.98 32.32
CA ALA A 172 -12.66 4.04 33.38
C ALA A 172 -12.65 2.56 32.92
N TRP A 173 -12.12 2.25 31.73
CA TRP A 173 -12.06 0.87 31.26
C TRP A 173 -11.15 0.02 32.15
N ASN A 174 -11.72 -1.04 32.71
CA ASN A 174 -10.99 -2.10 33.39
C ASN A 174 -11.01 -3.36 32.49
N PRO A 175 -9.85 -3.94 32.14
CA PRO A 175 -9.78 -5.17 31.35
C PRO A 175 -10.51 -6.37 31.98
N ALA A 176 -10.88 -6.31 33.26
CA ALA A 176 -11.70 -7.34 33.92
C ALA A 176 -13.21 -7.24 33.58
N ASP A 177 -13.70 -6.11 33.08
CA ASP A 177 -15.13 -5.84 32.88
C ASP A 177 -15.60 -6.10 31.43
N LEU A 178 -14.67 -6.46 30.54
CA LEU A 178 -14.91 -6.64 29.11
C LEU A 178 -14.23 -7.92 28.65
N SER A 179 -14.97 -8.83 28.03
CA SER A 179 -14.32 -9.98 27.37
C SER A 179 -13.60 -9.48 26.11
N VAL A 180 -12.27 -9.59 26.09
CA VAL A 180 -11.47 -9.31 24.89
C VAL A 180 -11.12 -10.63 24.22
N GLY A 181 -11.71 -10.84 23.05
CA GLY A 181 -11.39 -11.95 22.17
C GLY A 181 -10.14 -11.63 21.37
N ALA A 182 -9.26 -12.61 21.24
CA ALA A 182 -8.06 -12.51 20.42
C ALA A 182 -7.99 -13.66 19.41
N VAL A 183 -7.48 -13.36 18.23
CA VAL A 183 -6.99 -14.35 17.27
C VAL A 183 -5.64 -14.87 17.78
N ASP A 184 -5.17 -16.03 17.32
CA ASP A 184 -3.86 -16.59 17.70
C ASP A 184 -2.74 -15.53 17.56
N PRO A 185 -2.14 -15.02 18.65
CA PRO A 185 -1.15 -13.94 18.60
C PRO A 185 0.14 -14.31 17.85
N ARG A 186 0.36 -15.61 17.59
CA ARG A 186 1.49 -16.04 16.75
C ARG A 186 1.23 -15.75 15.27
N ALA A 187 -0.03 -15.60 14.88
CA ALA A 187 -0.52 -15.42 13.52
C ALA A 187 -1.14 -14.05 13.25
N ASP A 188 -1.55 -13.33 14.30
CA ASP A 188 -2.29 -12.07 14.20
C ASP A 188 -1.58 -10.92 14.94
N ALA A 189 -1.24 -9.86 14.20
CA ALA A 189 -0.45 -8.75 14.74
C ALA A 189 -1.24 -7.87 15.73
N ALA A 190 -2.55 -7.66 15.51
CA ALA A 190 -3.38 -6.86 16.41
C ALA A 190 -3.52 -7.55 17.77
N SER A 191 -3.77 -8.86 17.77
CA SER A 191 -3.86 -9.68 18.98
C SER A 191 -2.52 -9.75 19.71
N LEU A 192 -1.39 -9.82 18.99
CA LEU A 192 -0.07 -9.74 19.58
C LEU A 192 0.19 -8.36 20.22
N ALA A 193 -0.16 -7.28 19.54
CA ALA A 193 0.00 -5.93 20.05
C ALA A 193 -0.87 -5.69 21.29
N ALA A 194 -2.11 -6.19 21.30
CA ALA A 194 -2.99 -6.15 22.46
C ALA A 194 -2.43 -6.96 23.64
N LEU A 195 -1.91 -8.17 23.38
CA LEU A 195 -1.25 -8.98 24.41
C LEU A 195 -0.02 -8.28 24.99
N ALA A 196 0.76 -7.58 24.16
CA ALA A 196 1.89 -6.79 24.63
C ALA A 196 1.45 -5.59 25.48
N ALA A 197 0.31 -4.97 25.15
CA ALA A 197 -0.24 -3.84 25.89
C ALA A 197 -0.85 -4.24 27.24
N PHE A 198 -1.63 -5.33 27.29
CA PHE A 198 -2.41 -5.71 28.48
C PHE A 198 -1.85 -6.90 29.25
N GLY A 199 -0.88 -7.62 28.69
CA GLY A 199 -0.47 -8.93 29.20
C GLY A 199 -1.62 -9.93 29.18
N ASN A 200 -1.59 -10.92 30.08
CA ASN A 200 -2.67 -11.90 30.22
C ASN A 200 -3.92 -11.33 30.93
N ALA A 201 -3.92 -10.06 31.33
CA ALA A 201 -5.06 -9.45 32.01
C ALA A 201 -6.08 -8.99 30.96
N GLY A 202 -7.23 -9.67 30.90
CA GLY A 202 -8.39 -9.27 30.09
C GLY A 202 -8.48 -9.86 28.68
N VAL A 203 -7.47 -10.61 28.22
CA VAL A 203 -7.55 -11.38 26.97
C VAL A 203 -7.93 -12.81 27.30
N ASP A 204 -9.18 -13.19 27.02
CA ASP A 204 -9.59 -14.59 27.12
C ASP A 204 -8.84 -15.40 26.07
N LYS A 205 -8.25 -16.52 26.51
CA LYS A 205 -7.33 -17.35 25.72
C LYS A 205 -7.95 -17.66 24.35
N GLY A 206 -7.32 -17.12 23.32
CA GLY A 206 -7.89 -16.88 22.00
C GLY A 206 -8.57 -18.07 21.33
N VAL A 207 -9.58 -17.75 20.53
CA VAL A 207 -10.22 -18.70 19.63
C VAL A 207 -9.30 -18.87 18.42
N GLY A 208 -8.83 -20.09 18.18
CA GLY A 208 -7.70 -20.37 17.30
C GLY A 208 -7.92 -20.11 15.81
N THR A 209 -6.82 -19.89 15.09
CA THR A 209 -6.67 -19.74 13.61
C THR A 209 -7.16 -18.40 13.02
N PHE A 210 -6.58 -17.98 11.89
CA PHE A 210 -6.97 -16.76 11.16
C PHE A 210 -8.46 -16.77 10.71
N ALA A 211 -9.07 -17.96 10.58
CA ALA A 211 -10.50 -18.12 10.32
C ALA A 211 -11.39 -17.84 11.55
N ALA A 212 -10.80 -17.55 12.72
CA ALA A 212 -11.53 -17.28 13.95
C ALA A 212 -11.77 -15.80 14.23
N LEU A 213 -11.47 -14.87 13.31
CA LEU A 213 -11.87 -13.47 13.52
C LEU A 213 -13.39 -13.36 13.71
N ASP A 214 -14.20 -13.98 12.85
CA ASP A 214 -15.67 -14.02 13.03
C ASP A 214 -16.08 -14.70 14.34
N THR A 215 -15.33 -15.71 14.79
CA THR A 215 -15.63 -16.39 16.05
C THR A 215 -15.30 -15.51 17.24
N ALA A 216 -14.14 -14.86 17.25
CA ALA A 216 -13.74 -13.89 18.27
C ALA A 216 -14.72 -12.72 18.33
N LEU A 217 -15.15 -12.19 17.17
CA LEU A 217 -16.12 -11.11 17.08
C LEU A 217 -17.51 -11.51 17.58
N ALA A 218 -17.87 -12.80 17.47
CA ALA A 218 -19.14 -13.34 17.95
C ALA A 218 -19.10 -13.74 19.43
N SER A 219 -17.92 -14.07 19.97
CA SER A 219 -17.77 -14.60 21.33
C SER A 219 -17.28 -13.59 22.36
N ALA A 220 -16.86 -12.39 21.93
CA ALA A 220 -16.27 -11.39 22.80
C ALA A 220 -16.85 -9.99 22.57
N ASP A 221 -16.87 -9.21 23.64
CA ASP A 221 -17.35 -7.82 23.62
C ASP A 221 -16.39 -6.92 22.83
N ALA A 222 -15.10 -7.22 22.87
CA ALA A 222 -14.04 -6.51 22.17
C ALA A 222 -13.10 -7.44 21.41
N VAL A 223 -12.59 -7.01 20.26
CA VAL A 223 -11.52 -7.71 19.52
C VAL A 223 -10.49 -6.69 19.04
N PRO A 224 -9.18 -6.88 19.26
CA PRO A 224 -8.14 -6.02 18.71
C PRO A 224 -8.20 -5.99 17.19
N MET A 225 -8.27 -4.79 16.60
CA MET A 225 -8.32 -4.59 15.14
C MET A 225 -7.70 -3.24 14.76
N SER A 226 -7.21 -3.13 13.54
CA SER A 226 -6.86 -1.83 12.95
C SER A 226 -8.10 -1.04 12.51
N ALA A 227 -7.97 0.27 12.29
CA ALA A 227 -9.08 1.06 11.75
C ALA A 227 -9.45 0.63 10.33
N LEU A 228 -8.47 0.24 9.50
CA LEU A 228 -8.74 -0.25 8.15
C LEU A 228 -9.45 -1.61 8.15
N GLU A 229 -9.04 -2.53 9.02
CA GLU A 229 -9.73 -3.82 9.22
C GLU A 229 -11.16 -3.62 9.72
N LEU A 230 -11.37 -2.68 10.65
CA LEU A 230 -12.69 -2.32 11.13
C LEU A 230 -13.57 -1.74 10.01
N ALA A 231 -13.02 -0.86 9.18
CA ALA A 231 -13.73 -0.29 8.05
C ALA A 231 -14.13 -1.37 7.03
N ALA A 232 -13.22 -2.32 6.75
CA ALA A 232 -13.52 -3.48 5.90
C ALA A 232 -14.61 -4.37 6.50
N HIS A 233 -14.54 -4.65 7.81
CA HIS A 233 -15.56 -5.41 8.53
C HIS A 233 -16.94 -4.74 8.44
N ASN A 234 -17.04 -3.45 8.76
CA ASN A 234 -18.30 -2.71 8.73
C ASN A 234 -18.91 -2.63 7.32
N ARG A 235 -18.07 -2.57 6.28
CA ARG A 235 -18.53 -2.62 4.88
C ARG A 235 -19.08 -4.00 4.51
N ALA A 236 -18.45 -5.07 4.99
CA ALA A 236 -18.90 -6.44 4.77
C ALA A 236 -20.13 -6.82 5.62
N HIS A 237 -20.31 -6.16 6.76
CA HIS A 237 -21.32 -6.48 7.77
C HIS A 237 -22.08 -5.23 8.26
N PRO A 238 -22.80 -4.52 7.37
CA PRO A 238 -23.51 -3.29 7.72
C PRO A 238 -24.60 -3.48 8.78
N GLU A 239 -25.10 -4.71 8.98
CA GLU A 239 -26.08 -5.07 9.99
C GLU A 239 -25.54 -5.15 11.42
N ARG A 240 -24.22 -5.24 11.58
CA ARG A 240 -23.54 -5.40 12.88
C ARG A 240 -22.32 -4.47 12.99
N PRO A 241 -22.52 -3.14 12.85
CA PRO A 241 -21.41 -2.21 12.85
C PRO A 241 -20.69 -2.22 14.19
N ARG A 242 -19.37 -2.11 14.12
CA ARG A 242 -18.47 -1.96 15.27
C ARG A 242 -17.80 -0.60 15.24
N VAL A 243 -17.31 -0.15 16.39
CA VAL A 243 -16.56 1.10 16.55
C VAL A 243 -15.18 0.79 17.12
N LEU A 244 -14.17 1.57 16.70
CA LEU A 244 -12.82 1.44 17.24
C LEU A 244 -12.71 2.27 18.50
N VAL A 245 -12.13 1.65 19.52
CA VAL A 245 -12.01 2.21 20.86
C VAL A 245 -10.54 2.22 21.24
N GLU A 246 -10.00 3.42 21.47
CA GLU A 246 -8.62 3.60 21.93
C GLU A 246 -8.46 3.19 23.40
N THR A 247 -7.43 2.42 23.70
CA THR A 247 -7.24 1.87 25.05
C THR A 247 -6.19 2.62 25.85
N ARG A 248 -6.20 2.40 27.17
CA ARG A 248 -5.08 2.73 28.06
C ARG A 248 -4.68 1.48 28.86
N PRO A 249 -3.46 0.94 28.67
CA PRO A 249 -2.41 1.40 27.75
C PRO A 249 -2.82 1.31 26.28
N ALA A 250 -2.25 2.18 25.44
CA ALA A 250 -2.52 2.19 24.01
C ALA A 250 -1.91 0.95 23.33
N ILE A 251 -2.65 0.35 22.40
CA ILE A 251 -2.14 -0.71 21.54
C ILE A 251 -1.25 -0.08 20.46
N THR A 252 -0.10 -0.68 20.18
CA THR A 252 0.78 -0.22 19.11
C THR A 252 0.09 -0.37 17.75
N GLY A 253 0.01 0.70 16.97
CA GLY A 253 -0.56 0.68 15.63
C GLY A 253 0.30 -0.07 14.61
N PHE A 254 -0.28 -0.27 13.43
CA PHE A 254 0.36 -0.89 12.28
C PHE A 254 1.19 0.14 11.52
N ASP A 255 2.44 -0.21 11.22
CA ASP A 255 3.44 0.70 10.65
C ASP A 255 3.88 0.30 9.23
N TYR A 256 3.22 -0.67 8.61
CA TYR A 256 3.40 -1.12 7.22
C TYR A 256 4.83 -0.97 6.64
N PRO A 257 5.87 -1.60 7.23
CA PRO A 257 7.25 -1.43 6.78
C PRO A 257 7.42 -1.92 5.34
N TYR A 258 8.14 -1.17 4.51
CA TYR A 258 8.42 -1.56 3.13
C TYR A 258 9.65 -2.46 3.07
N ALA A 259 9.52 -3.77 3.28
CA ALA A 259 10.68 -4.67 3.37
C ALA A 259 11.12 -5.23 2.01
N MET A 260 12.30 -4.83 1.54
CA MET A 260 12.92 -5.42 0.34
C MET A 260 13.76 -6.64 0.71
N ARG A 261 13.80 -7.66 -0.15
CA ARG A 261 14.78 -8.75 -0.01
C ARG A 261 16.22 -8.25 -0.14
N ALA A 262 17.13 -8.84 0.63
CA ALA A 262 18.55 -8.48 0.60
C ALA A 262 19.28 -8.96 -0.67
N ASP A 263 18.78 -10.01 -1.33
CA ASP A 263 19.42 -10.67 -2.48
C ASP A 263 18.88 -10.20 -3.85
N LEU A 264 18.15 -9.08 -3.88
CA LEU A 264 17.62 -8.54 -5.13
C LEU A 264 18.74 -8.12 -6.10
N SER A 265 18.52 -8.37 -7.39
CA SER A 265 19.38 -7.79 -8.43
C SER A 265 19.29 -6.26 -8.41
N ALA A 266 20.37 -5.57 -8.79
CA ALA A 266 20.39 -4.10 -8.81
C ALA A 266 19.26 -3.46 -9.65
N ARG A 267 18.71 -4.19 -10.65
CA ARG A 267 17.55 -3.72 -11.41
C ARG A 267 16.25 -3.79 -10.58
N LEU A 268 16.05 -4.87 -9.85
CA LEU A 268 14.88 -5.07 -8.98
C LEU A 268 14.92 -4.14 -7.77
N SER A 269 16.08 -3.94 -7.13
CA SER A 269 16.21 -2.97 -6.03
C SER A 269 15.83 -1.56 -6.48
N ARG A 270 16.34 -1.11 -7.64
CA ARG A 270 15.93 0.20 -8.22
C ARG A 270 14.45 0.28 -8.56
N ALA A 271 13.85 -0.82 -9.03
CA ALA A 271 12.41 -0.87 -9.30
C ALA A 271 11.61 -0.74 -8.00
N ALA A 272 12.03 -1.45 -6.94
CA ALA A 272 11.42 -1.39 -5.62
C ALA A 272 11.55 0.00 -4.98
N GLU A 273 12.72 0.63 -5.05
CA GLU A 273 12.95 2.00 -4.56
C GLU A 273 12.09 3.03 -5.31
N LYS A 274 11.93 2.87 -6.63
CA LYS A 274 11.04 3.73 -7.42
C LYS A 274 9.58 3.57 -7.03
N PHE A 275 9.13 2.34 -6.76
CA PHE A 275 7.77 2.11 -6.28
C PHE A 275 7.57 2.70 -4.88
N LEU A 276 8.53 2.54 -3.97
CA LEU A 276 8.51 3.21 -2.67
C LEU A 276 8.44 4.74 -2.80
N THR A 277 9.23 5.31 -3.72
CA THR A 277 9.21 6.77 -4.00
C THR A 277 7.83 7.23 -4.47
N ALA A 278 7.16 6.43 -5.31
CA ALA A 278 5.79 6.71 -5.75
C ALA A 278 4.80 6.64 -4.59
N LEU A 279 4.93 5.63 -3.72
CA LEU A 279 4.10 5.43 -2.54
C LEU A 279 4.24 6.59 -1.54
N SER A 280 5.46 7.07 -1.32
CA SER A 280 5.76 8.21 -0.44
C SER A 280 5.56 9.59 -1.11
N GLY A 281 5.19 9.62 -2.39
CA GLY A 281 4.92 10.86 -3.12
C GLY A 281 3.56 11.46 -2.77
N ALA A 282 3.31 12.72 -3.14
CA ALA A 282 2.07 13.41 -2.80
C ALA A 282 0.80 12.67 -3.28
N GLU A 283 0.83 12.11 -4.50
CA GLU A 283 -0.27 11.33 -5.07
C GLU A 283 -0.46 10.00 -4.31
N GLY A 284 0.63 9.28 -4.02
CA GLY A 284 0.58 8.05 -3.23
C GLY A 284 0.04 8.27 -1.83
N LEU A 285 0.51 9.32 -1.14
CA LEU A 285 0.02 9.72 0.17
C LEU A 285 -1.45 10.15 0.15
N ALA A 286 -1.91 10.81 -0.93
CA ALA A 286 -3.32 11.15 -1.09
C ALA A 286 -4.19 9.90 -1.22
N CYS A 287 -3.77 8.93 -2.04
CA CYS A 287 -4.46 7.65 -2.20
C CYS A 287 -4.49 6.84 -0.88
N LEU A 288 -3.38 6.81 -0.13
CA LEU A 288 -3.35 6.21 1.21
C LEU A 288 -4.34 6.91 2.16
N ALA A 289 -4.38 8.24 2.16
CA ALA A 289 -5.27 9.02 3.01
C ALA A 289 -6.76 8.79 2.70
N GLU A 290 -7.13 8.59 1.43
CA GLU A 290 -8.50 8.23 1.03
C GLU A 290 -8.97 6.91 1.66
N MET A 291 -8.03 6.01 1.94
CA MET A 291 -8.28 4.74 2.63
C MET A 291 -8.22 4.85 4.16
N GLY A 292 -8.01 6.06 4.70
CA GLY A 292 -7.87 6.30 6.13
C GLY A 292 -6.49 5.94 6.70
N LEU A 293 -5.53 5.59 5.85
CA LEU A 293 -4.15 5.37 6.24
C LEU A 293 -3.43 6.71 6.44
N GLN A 294 -2.62 6.77 7.48
CA GLN A 294 -1.81 7.94 7.78
C GLN A 294 -0.46 7.84 7.06
N PRO A 295 0.16 8.96 6.68
CA PRO A 295 1.54 8.94 6.23
C PRO A 295 2.42 8.31 7.33
N PRO A 296 3.49 7.59 6.95
CA PRO A 296 4.45 7.08 7.91
C PRO A 296 4.98 8.25 8.73
N ASP A 297 4.78 8.18 10.04
CA ASP A 297 5.12 9.26 10.95
C ASP A 297 6.64 9.50 10.88
N GLU A 298 7.07 10.72 10.60
CA GLU A 298 8.42 11.17 10.97
C GLU A 298 8.43 11.26 12.51
N TYR A 299 8.50 10.09 13.18
CA TYR A 299 8.54 9.90 14.63
C TYR A 299 7.92 11.07 15.43
N ARG A 300 6.58 11.14 15.54
CA ARG A 300 5.99 11.99 16.59
C ARG A 300 5.88 11.18 17.88
N PRO A 301 6.56 11.58 18.96
CA PRO A 301 6.22 11.07 20.28
C PRO A 301 4.79 11.51 20.59
N VAL A 302 3.91 10.54 20.85
CA VAL A 302 2.60 10.62 21.51
C VAL A 302 2.12 12.05 21.80
N LEU A 303 1.18 12.55 21.01
CA LEU A 303 0.34 13.72 21.32
C LEU A 303 -1.04 13.39 20.75
N THR A 304 -2.20 13.57 21.39
CA THR A 304 -2.63 14.38 22.53
C THR A 304 -4.05 13.92 22.87
N ARG A 305 -4.51 14.15 24.11
CA ARG A 305 -5.87 13.83 24.63
C ARG A 305 -7.03 13.92 23.62
N GLY A 306 -7.82 12.85 23.54
CA GLY A 306 -9.28 12.91 23.46
C GLY A 306 -9.93 12.98 22.08
N ALA A 307 -9.35 12.35 21.05
CA ALA A 307 -10.02 12.24 19.75
C ALA A 307 -10.76 10.91 19.62
N VAL A 308 -12.09 10.94 19.67
CA VAL A 308 -12.91 9.86 19.12
C VAL A 308 -12.74 9.93 17.61
N VAL A 309 -12.03 8.97 17.01
CA VAL A 309 -11.94 8.84 15.54
C VAL A 309 -13.25 8.22 15.06
N GLY A 310 -14.22 9.08 14.76
CA GLY A 310 -15.41 8.68 14.02
C GLY A 310 -15.04 8.44 12.56
N VAL A 311 -15.02 7.17 12.14
CA VAL A 311 -14.96 6.81 10.72
C VAL A 311 -16.27 7.27 10.09
N LEU A 312 -16.22 8.37 9.34
CA LEU A 312 -17.36 8.88 8.59
C LEU A 312 -17.70 7.89 7.47
N GLY A 313 -18.83 7.20 7.61
CA GLY A 313 -19.47 6.49 6.52
C GLY A 313 -19.95 7.48 5.46
N GLY A 314 -19.39 7.41 4.26
CA GLY A 314 -19.92 8.07 3.07
C GLY A 314 -21.21 7.38 2.61
N ALA A 315 -22.23 8.19 2.36
CA ALA A 315 -23.51 7.81 1.75
C ALA A 315 -23.37 7.50 0.25
#